data_AF-A0A2N2N1S7-F1
#
_entry.id   AF-A0A2N2N1S7-F1
#
_cell.length_a   1.000
_cell.length_b   1.000
_cell.length_c   1.000
_cell.angle_alpha   90.00
_cell.angle_beta   90.00
_cell.angle_gamma   90.00
#
_symmetry.space_group_name_H-M   'P 1'
#
loop_
_entity.id
_entity.type
_entity.pdbx_description
1 polymer ?
#
loop_
_entity_poly.entity_id
_entity_poly.type
_entity_poly.pdbx_seq_one_letter_code
_entity_poly.pdbx_strand_id
1 'polypeptide(L)'
;MVNKSLSKCPVCDEDLVVTRLYCVNCNTTIEGHFVAEHTPFGHLSPEQMQFLLTFVRCEGKLNRMEDEMKLSYPTLRSRLNEIVRALGYEPGKEEAPVQLSAEERRAILEDLDQGTITWDEAQARLRGEKYVESKSVQAE
;
A
#
# COMPACT_ATOMS: atom_id res chain seq x y z
N MET A 1 18.60 2.32 -26.47
CA MET A 1 17.84 3.50 -26.01
C MET A 1 16.37 3.23 -26.31
N VAL A 2 15.54 3.14 -25.27
CA VAL A 2 14.09 2.95 -25.42
C VAL A 2 13.47 4.34 -25.38
N ASN A 3 12.85 4.78 -26.48
CA ASN A 3 12.13 6.05 -26.51
C ASN A 3 10.77 5.88 -25.84
N LYS A 4 10.38 6.85 -25.01
CA LYS A 4 9.05 6.88 -24.39
C LYS A 4 8.01 7.02 -25.50
N SER A 5 7.07 6.09 -25.59
CA SER A 5 5.97 6.15 -26.56
C SER A 5 5.04 7.32 -26.22
N LEU A 6 4.55 8.01 -27.25
CA LEU A 6 3.49 9.00 -27.10
C LEU A 6 2.17 8.26 -26.84
N SER A 7 1.44 8.66 -25.81
CA SER A 7 0.08 8.16 -25.53
C SER A 7 -1.01 9.03 -26.16
N LYS A 8 -0.68 10.30 -26.46
CA LYS A 8 -1.60 11.30 -27.03
C LYS A 8 -1.08 11.86 -28.36
N CYS A 9 -2.01 12.18 -29.25
CA CYS A 9 -1.71 12.76 -30.55
C CYS A 9 -1.29 14.24 -30.38
N PRO A 10 -0.08 14.65 -30.78
CA PRO A 10 0.38 16.03 -30.61
C PRO A 10 -0.36 17.06 -31.49
N VAL A 11 -1.24 16.59 -32.38
CA VAL A 11 -2.02 17.45 -33.30
C VAL A 11 -3.43 17.70 -32.79
N CYS A 12 -4.09 16.69 -32.21
CA CYS A 12 -5.51 16.77 -31.82
C CYS A 12 -5.80 16.31 -30.39
N ASP A 13 -4.78 15.90 -29.62
CA ASP A 13 -4.88 15.43 -28.24
C ASP A 13 -5.73 14.16 -28.01
N GLU A 14 -6.06 13.45 -29.10
CA GLU A 14 -6.76 12.15 -29.06
C GLU A 14 -5.79 11.02 -28.68
N ASP A 15 -6.33 9.87 -28.25
CA ASP A 15 -5.53 8.69 -27.90
C ASP A 15 -4.82 8.08 -29.11
N LEU A 16 -3.55 7.71 -28.93
CA LEU A 16 -2.77 6.98 -29.93
C LEU A 16 -2.87 5.47 -29.68
N VAL A 17 -3.02 4.73 -30.78
CA VAL A 17 -2.99 3.26 -30.78
C VAL A 17 -1.71 2.76 -31.42
N VAL A 18 -1.12 1.70 -30.88
CA VAL A 18 0.05 1.06 -31.48
C VAL A 18 -0.45 0.23 -32.66
N THR A 19 0.11 0.42 -33.86
CA THR A 19 -0.37 -0.28 -35.07
C THR A 19 0.54 -1.40 -35.56
N ARG A 20 1.77 -1.45 -35.04
CA ARG A 20 2.81 -2.36 -35.51
C ARG A 20 3.73 -2.77 -34.37
N LEU A 21 3.91 -4.08 -34.19
CA LEU A 21 4.91 -4.68 -33.33
C LEU A 21 6.00 -5.33 -34.19
N TYR A 22 7.26 -5.11 -33.82
CA TYR A 22 8.40 -5.66 -34.54
C TYR A 22 9.25 -6.52 -33.62
N CYS A 23 9.42 -7.80 -33.99
CA CYS A 23 10.27 -8.73 -33.27
C CYS A 23 11.71 -8.65 -33.79
N VAL A 24 12.63 -8.14 -32.97
CA VAL A 24 14.06 -8.02 -33.31
C VAL A 24 14.79 -9.37 -33.43
N ASN A 25 14.22 -10.45 -32.88
CA ASN A 25 14.86 -11.77 -32.89
C ASN A 25 14.62 -12.53 -34.20
N CYS A 26 13.40 -12.47 -34.74
CA CYS A 26 13.00 -13.23 -35.92
C CYS A 26 12.50 -12.34 -37.08
N ASN A 27 12.66 -11.02 -36.98
CA ASN A 27 12.27 -10.02 -37.98
C ASN A 27 10.79 -10.07 -38.38
N THR A 28 9.93 -10.62 -37.52
CA THR A 28 8.50 -10.70 -37.77
C THR A 28 7.84 -9.37 -37.43
N THR A 29 7.01 -8.88 -38.35
CA THR A 29 6.14 -7.72 -38.16
C THR A 29 4.72 -8.21 -37.94
N ILE A 30 4.11 -7.76 -36.84
CA ILE A 30 2.71 -8.02 -36.52
C ILE A 30 1.97 -6.69 -36.63
N GLU A 31 0.99 -6.62 -37.52
CA GLU A 31 0.16 -5.42 -37.74
C GLU A 31 -1.24 -5.64 -37.20
N GLY A 32 -1.81 -4.60 -36.61
CA GLY A 32 -3.11 -4.64 -35.95
C GLY A 32 -3.30 -3.43 -35.04
N HIS A 33 -4.47 -3.28 -34.44
CA HIS A 33 -4.70 -2.22 -33.46
C HIS A 33 -4.40 -2.76 -32.06
N PHE A 34 -3.26 -2.34 -31.50
CA PHE A 34 -2.80 -2.75 -30.19
C PHE A 34 -3.01 -1.60 -29.20
N VAL A 35 -3.66 -1.89 -28.08
CA VAL A 35 -3.78 -0.93 -26.99
C VAL A 35 -2.41 -0.79 -26.34
N ALA A 36 -1.88 0.44 -26.24
CA ALA A 36 -0.58 0.66 -25.59
C ALA A 36 -0.62 0.33 -24.08
N GLU A 37 -1.82 0.34 -23.50
CA GLU A 37 -2.09 0.26 -22.06
C GLU A 37 -2.29 -1.18 -21.54
N HIS A 38 -1.49 -2.15 -21.99
CA HIS A 38 -1.57 -3.51 -21.44
C HIS A 38 -0.99 -3.67 -20.03
N THR A 39 -0.60 -2.59 -19.35
CA THR A 39 -0.19 -2.66 -17.94
C THR A 39 -1.32 -2.17 -17.05
N PRO A 40 -1.71 -2.91 -15.99
CA PRO A 40 -2.71 -2.43 -15.02
C PRO A 40 -2.32 -1.08 -14.40
N PHE A 41 -1.03 -0.72 -14.44
CA PHE A 41 -0.49 0.54 -13.94
C PHE A 41 -0.56 1.72 -14.92
N GLY A 42 -1.10 1.52 -16.14
CA GLY A 42 -1.09 2.54 -17.20
C GLY A 42 -1.86 3.81 -16.84
N HIS A 43 -2.89 3.67 -16.00
CA HIS A 43 -3.72 4.78 -15.54
C HIS A 43 -3.19 5.50 -14.29
N LEU A 44 -2.06 5.04 -13.72
CA LEU A 44 -1.50 5.66 -12.52
C LEU A 44 -0.81 6.99 -12.85
N SER A 45 -0.99 7.97 -11.97
CA SER A 45 -0.24 9.22 -12.06
C SER A 45 1.27 8.98 -11.86
N PRO A 46 2.14 9.90 -12.31
CA PRO A 46 3.59 9.79 -12.06
C PRO A 46 3.93 9.66 -10.57
N GLU A 47 3.17 10.31 -9.70
CA GLU A 47 3.34 10.25 -8.25
C GLU A 47 2.94 8.89 -7.67
N GLN A 48 1.82 8.32 -8.16
CA GLN A 48 1.36 6.98 -7.80
C GLN A 48 2.35 5.91 -8.26
N MET A 49 2.90 6.06 -9.47
CA MET A 49 3.94 5.17 -9.98
C MET A 49 5.21 5.27 -9.13
N GLN A 50 5.64 6.48 -8.78
CA GLN A 50 6.80 6.68 -7.90
C GLN A 50 6.59 6.05 -6.52
N PHE A 51 5.39 6.19 -5.95
CA PHE A 51 5.03 5.53 -4.70
C PHE A 51 5.17 4.00 -4.79
N LEU A 52 4.67 3.38 -5.86
CA LEU A 52 4.80 1.93 -6.06
C LEU A 52 6.26 1.48 -6.20
N LEU A 53 7.08 2.24 -6.91
CA LEU A 53 8.51 1.95 -7.02
C LEU A 53 9.19 1.98 -5.65
N THR A 54 8.90 3.00 -4.83
CA THR A 54 9.38 3.09 -3.45
C THR A 54 8.85 1.92 -2.61
N PHE A 55 7.57 1.57 -2.73
CA PHE A 55 6.97 0.44 -2.02
C PHE A 55 7.68 -0.88 -2.33
N VAL A 56 7.96 -1.16 -3.61
CA VAL A 56 8.72 -2.35 -4.03
C VAL A 56 10.15 -2.30 -3.52
N ARG A 57 10.83 -1.14 -3.58
CA ARG A 57 12.19 -0.95 -3.03
C ARG A 57 12.24 -1.23 -1.53
N CYS A 58 11.19 -0.85 -0.80
CA CYS A 58 11.04 -1.11 0.63
C CYS A 58 10.51 -2.52 0.95
N GLU A 59 10.42 -3.42 -0.03
CA GLU A 59 9.90 -4.79 0.14
C GLU A 59 8.45 -4.83 0.67
N GLY A 60 7.65 -3.81 0.34
CA GLY A 60 6.27 -3.65 0.79
C GLY A 60 6.12 -3.22 2.26
N LYS A 61 7.23 -2.87 2.92
CA LYS A 61 7.23 -2.47 4.34
C LYS A 61 6.97 -0.97 4.47
N LEU A 62 5.74 -0.59 4.82
CA LEU A 62 5.33 0.81 4.96
C LEU A 62 6.14 1.58 6.03
N ASN A 63 6.56 0.93 7.11
CA ASN A 63 7.42 1.54 8.13
C ASN A 63 8.77 2.02 7.56
N ARG A 64 9.37 1.27 6.63
CA ARG A 64 10.59 1.69 5.94
C ARG A 64 10.35 2.86 4.99
N MET A 65 9.14 2.96 4.43
CA MET A 65 8.77 4.09 3.59
C MET A 65 8.56 5.38 4.40
N GLU A 66 8.24 5.32 5.70
CA GLU A 66 8.11 6.51 6.54
C GLU A 66 9.41 7.31 6.58
N ASP A 67 10.54 6.61 6.77
CA ASP A 67 11.87 7.22 6.78
C ASP A 67 12.27 7.79 5.41
N GLU A 68 11.92 7.06 4.34
CA GLU A 68 12.33 7.38 2.98
C GLU A 68 11.52 8.55 2.38
N MET A 69 10.21 8.56 2.64
CA MET A 69 9.29 9.56 2.11
C MET A 69 9.00 10.69 3.11
N LYS A 70 9.43 10.57 4.36
CA LYS A 70 9.13 11.50 5.47
C LYS A 70 7.64 11.73 5.67
N LEU A 71 6.87 10.66 5.56
CA LEU A 71 5.41 10.66 5.71
C LEU A 71 5.02 9.78 6.87
N SER A 72 3.93 10.14 7.54
CA SER A 72 3.36 9.29 8.59
C SER A 72 2.75 8.02 7.99
N TYR A 73 2.78 6.92 8.75
CA TYR A 73 2.13 5.66 8.39
C TYR A 73 0.68 5.82 7.90
N PRO A 74 -0.20 6.61 8.56
CA PRO A 74 -1.54 6.88 8.05
C PRO A 74 -1.57 7.48 6.64
N THR A 75 -0.66 8.42 6.35
CA THR A 75 -0.57 9.05 5.04
C THR A 75 -0.13 8.06 3.97
N LEU A 76 0.88 7.23 4.26
CA LEU A 76 1.35 6.20 3.34
C LEU A 76 0.24 5.17 3.05
N ARG A 77 -0.52 4.78 4.08
CA ARG A 77 -1.62 3.83 3.93
C ARG A 77 -2.78 4.42 3.12
N SER A 78 -3.11 5.69 3.30
CA SER A 78 -4.10 6.38 2.46
C SER A 78 -3.67 6.37 0.99
N ARG A 79 -2.41 6.72 0.71
CA ARG A 79 -1.87 6.72 -0.66
C ARG A 79 -1.86 5.34 -1.30
N LEU A 80 -1.50 4.30 -0.55
CA LEU A 80 -1.59 2.92 -1.03
C LEU A 80 -3.04 2.55 -1.38
N ASN A 81 -4.00 2.90 -0.52
CA ASN A 81 -5.43 2.65 -0.77
C ASN A 81 -5.94 3.40 -2.01
N GLU A 82 -5.50 4.63 -2.23
CA GLU A 82 -5.82 5.41 -3.44
C GLU A 82 -5.30 4.72 -4.70
N ILE A 83 -4.09 4.17 -4.66
CA ILE A 83 -3.50 3.41 -5.78
C ILE A 83 -4.28 2.11 -6.01
N VAL A 84 -4.62 1.36 -4.96
CA VAL A 84 -5.42 0.14 -5.07
C VAL A 84 -6.77 0.42 -5.75
N ARG A 85 -7.42 1.53 -5.40
CA ARG A 85 -8.65 1.99 -6.06
C ARG A 85 -8.42 2.40 -7.51
N ALA A 86 -7.34 3.13 -7.81
CA ALA A 86 -6.99 3.53 -9.17
C ALA A 86 -6.72 2.32 -10.08
N LEU A 87 -6.27 1.19 -9.51
CA LEU A 87 -6.11 -0.09 -10.20
C LEU A 87 -7.42 -0.90 -10.32
N GLY A 88 -8.54 -0.38 -9.82
CA GLY A 88 -9.85 -1.03 -9.89
C GLY A 88 -10.12 -2.07 -8.80
N TYR A 89 -9.32 -2.10 -7.74
CA TYR A 89 -9.50 -3.01 -6.61
C TYR A 89 -10.09 -2.28 -5.39
N GLU A 90 -10.79 -3.02 -4.54
CA GLU A 90 -11.18 -2.52 -3.22
C GLU A 90 -10.01 -2.68 -2.24
N PRO A 91 -9.61 -1.62 -1.52
CA PRO A 91 -8.64 -1.76 -0.44
C PRO A 91 -9.12 -2.77 0.59
N GLY A 92 -8.26 -3.71 0.97
CA GLY A 92 -8.56 -4.69 2.00
C GLY A 92 -9.03 -4.00 3.28
N LYS A 93 -10.18 -4.43 3.81
CA LYS A 93 -10.68 -4.04 5.13
C LYS A 93 -9.88 -4.76 6.22
N GLU A 94 -8.57 -4.57 6.29
CA GLU A 94 -7.78 -5.06 7.42
C GLU A 94 -7.60 -3.95 8.43
N GLU A 95 -8.39 -4.07 9.50
CA GLU A 95 -8.29 -3.43 10.82
C GLU A 95 -7.45 -2.14 10.80
N ALA A 96 -8.15 -1.01 10.61
CA ALA A 96 -7.69 0.20 11.29
C ALA A 96 -7.43 -0.19 12.75
N PRO A 97 -6.32 0.22 13.38
CA PRO A 97 -6.15 0.00 14.81
C PRO A 97 -7.46 0.43 15.47
N VAL A 98 -8.09 -0.49 16.21
CA VAL A 98 -9.38 -0.23 16.85
C VAL A 98 -9.21 1.07 17.60
N GLN A 99 -9.83 2.14 17.09
CA GLN A 99 -9.78 3.45 17.71
C GLN A 99 -10.63 3.30 18.97
N LEU A 100 -10.00 2.90 20.07
CA LEU A 100 -10.67 2.78 21.36
C LEU A 100 -11.36 4.11 21.64
N SER A 101 -12.66 4.04 21.85
CA SER A 101 -13.46 5.15 22.34
C SER A 101 -12.89 5.66 23.68
N ALA A 102 -13.22 6.90 24.02
CA ALA A 102 -12.83 7.48 25.31
C ALA A 102 -13.40 6.70 26.51
N GLU A 103 -14.45 5.88 26.29
CA GLU A 103 -15.03 4.98 27.28
C GLU A 103 -14.17 3.72 27.45
N GLU A 104 -13.79 3.07 26.35
CA GLU A 104 -12.95 1.85 26.40
C GLU A 104 -11.56 2.14 26.98
N ARG A 105 -10.97 3.31 26.67
CA ARG A 105 -9.70 3.72 27.29
C ARG A 105 -9.81 3.92 28.80
N ARG A 106 -10.94 4.45 29.28
CA ARG A 106 -11.18 4.63 30.73
C ARG A 106 -11.35 3.28 31.42
N ALA A 107 -12.11 2.37 30.83
CA ALA A 107 -12.29 1.02 31.37
C ALA A 107 -10.95 0.28 31.53
N ILE A 108 -10.05 0.35 30.54
CA ILE A 108 -8.71 -0.28 30.64
C ILE A 108 -7.88 0.32 31.79
N LEU A 109 -7.98 1.64 32.01
CA LEU A 109 -7.26 2.30 33.10
C LEU A 109 -7.86 1.97 34.48
N GLU A 110 -9.18 1.83 34.58
CA GLU A 110 -9.86 1.37 35.79
C GLU A 110 -9.51 -0.07 36.12
N ASP A 111 -9.49 -0.97 35.13
CA ASP A 111 -9.08 -2.36 35.30
C ASP A 111 -7.63 -2.49 35.78
N LEU A 112 -6.75 -1.59 35.32
CA LEU A 112 -5.36 -1.52 35.76
C LEU A 112 -5.25 -1.01 37.20
N ASP A 113 -6.02 0.02 37.57
CA ASP A 113 -6.07 0.56 38.94
C ASP A 113 -6.64 -0.45 39.94
N GLN A 114 -7.63 -1.24 39.52
CA GLN A 114 -8.21 -2.34 40.30
C GLN A 114 -7.31 -3.59 40.36
N GLY A 115 -6.24 -3.64 39.55
CA GLY A 115 -5.33 -4.79 39.48
C GLY A 115 -5.91 -6.02 38.78
N THR A 116 -6.99 -5.85 38.02
CA THR A 116 -7.66 -6.92 37.26
C THR A 116 -6.85 -7.32 36.02
N ILE A 117 -6.05 -6.40 35.49
CA ILE A 117 -5.13 -6.62 34.37
C ILE A 117 -3.70 -6.20 34.75
N THR A 118 -2.72 -6.81 34.10
CA THR A 118 -1.31 -6.45 34.30
C THR A 118 -0.94 -5.19 33.52
N TRP A 119 0.17 -4.54 33.88
CA TRP A 119 0.73 -3.40 33.14
C TRP A 119 0.94 -3.73 31.65
N ASP A 120 1.52 -4.90 31.37
CA ASP A 120 1.80 -5.33 30.00
C ASP A 120 0.51 -5.59 29.20
N GLU A 121 -0.51 -6.12 29.86
CA GLU A 121 -1.83 -6.33 29.26
C GLU A 121 -2.56 -5.01 28.98
N ALA A 122 -2.53 -4.07 29.93
CA ALA A 122 -3.10 -2.74 29.74
C ALA A 122 -2.42 -2.00 28.58
N GLN A 123 -1.09 -2.09 28.48
CA GLN A 123 -0.31 -1.46 27.42
C GLN A 123 -0.63 -2.07 26.04
N ALA A 124 -0.80 -3.40 25.96
CA ALA A 124 -1.20 -4.08 24.73
C ALA A 124 -2.62 -3.69 24.31
N ARG A 125 -3.59 -3.72 25.25
CA ARG A 125 -4.99 -3.34 24.98
C ARG A 125 -5.10 -1.90 24.49
N LEU A 126 -4.38 -0.95 25.09
CA LEU A 126 -4.36 0.46 24.67
C LEU A 126 -3.78 0.68 23.26
N ARG A 127 -2.90 -0.21 22.80
CA ARG A 127 -2.33 -0.20 21.45
C ARG A 127 -3.18 -0.96 20.41
N GLY A 128 -4.28 -1.58 20.83
CA GLY A 128 -5.09 -2.43 19.96
C GLY A 128 -4.42 -3.77 19.63
N GLU A 129 -3.47 -4.21 20.47
CA GLU A 129 -2.72 -5.45 20.31
C GLU A 129 -3.35 -6.55 21.18
N LYS A 130 -3.34 -7.81 20.70
CA LYS A 130 -3.75 -8.96 21.54
C LYS A 130 -2.64 -9.27 22.54
N TYR A 131 -2.94 -9.20 23.83
CA TYR A 131 -2.05 -9.69 24.87
C TYR A 131 -1.96 -11.22 24.81
N VAL A 132 -0.73 -11.75 24.75
CA VAL A 132 -0.47 -13.18 24.85
C VAL A 132 0.38 -13.38 26.10
N GLU A 133 -0.22 -13.99 27.12
CA GLU A 133 0.45 -14.25 28.39
C GLU A 133 1.58 -15.26 28.17
N SER A 134 2.83 -14.80 28.30
CA SER A 134 3.99 -15.68 28.29
C SER A 134 4.00 -16.44 29.61
N LYS A 135 3.55 -17.69 29.58
CA LYS A 135 3.71 -18.62 30.71
C LYS A 135 5.16 -18.57 31.19
N SER A 136 5.34 -18.17 32.44
CA SER A 136 6.57 -18.26 33.18
C SER A 136 7.11 -19.69 33.08
N VAL A 137 8.30 -19.83 32.50
CA VAL A 137 9.14 -21.01 32.66
C VAL A 137 9.50 -21.06 34.14
N GLN A 138 8.82 -21.93 34.90
CA GLN A 138 9.27 -22.32 36.22
C GLN A 138 10.57 -23.13 36.05
N ALA A 139 11.61 -22.65 36.72
CA ALA A 139 12.87 -23.33 36.89
C ALA A 139 12.69 -24.56 37.79
N GLU A 140 13.27 -25.67 37.38
CA GLU A 140 13.75 -26.76 38.23
C GLU A 140 15.27 -26.87 38.05
#